data_AF-A0A950S430-F1
#
_entry.id   AF-A0A950S430-F1
#
_cell.length_a   1.000
_cell.length_b   1.000
_cell.length_c   1.000
_cell.angle_alpha   90.00
_cell.angle_beta   90.00
_cell.angle_gamma   90.00
#
_symmetry.space_group_name_H-M   'P 1'
#
loop_
_entity.id
_entity.type
_entity.pdbx_description
1 polymer ?
#
loop_
_entity_poly.entity_id
_entity_poly.type
_entity_poly.pdbx_seq_one_letter_code
_entity_poly.pdbx_strand_id
1 'polypeptide(L)' 'MPMEDLALSPQCGFASVLQGNAISWDDQRRKLELLVDTARKAWGTAA' A
#
# COMPACT_ATOMS: atom_id res chain seq x y z
N MET A 1 8.01 -2.20 -19.12
CA MET A 1 8.45 -1.13 -18.22
C MET A 1 9.57 -1.67 -17.37
N PRO A 2 10.71 -0.96 -17.25
CA PRO A 2 11.74 -1.24 -16.25
C PRO A 2 11.15 -1.29 -14.85
N MET A 3 11.77 -2.06 -13.96
CA MET A 3 11.28 -2.23 -12.59
C MET A 3 11.44 -0.94 -11.77
N GLU A 4 12.44 -0.11 -12.09
CA GLU A 4 12.64 1.20 -11.46
C GLU A 4 11.54 2.24 -11.76
N ASP A 5 10.75 2.04 -12.82
CA ASP A 5 9.67 2.94 -13.22
C ASP A 5 8.31 2.58 -12.59
N LEU A 6 8.28 1.55 -11.75
CA LEU A 6 7.05 1.02 -11.15
C LEU A 6 6.97 1.39 -9.66
N ALA A 7 5.76 1.68 -9.19
CA ALA A 7 5.47 1.97 -7.79
C ALA A 7 4.26 1.16 -7.30
N LEU A 8 4.19 0.94 -5.99
CA LEU A 8 3.07 0.26 -5.35
C LEU A 8 2.21 1.27 -4.58
N SER A 9 0.90 1.18 -4.76
CA SER A 9 -0.10 1.99 -4.05
C SER A 9 -1.34 1.14 -3.70
N PRO A 10 -2.19 1.60 -2.77
CA PRO A 10 -3.52 1.01 -2.60
C PRO A 10 -4.37 1.22 -3.86
N GLN A 11 -5.34 0.34 -4.10
CA GLN A 11 -6.28 0.48 -5.23
C GLN A 11 -7.07 1.80 -5.16
N CYS A 12 -7.52 2.18 -3.97
CA CYS A 12 -8.27 3.41 -3.70
C CYS A 12 -7.83 4.00 -2.35
N GLY A 13 -8.11 5.28 -2.13
CA GLY A 13 -7.91 5.91 -0.82
C GLY A 13 -8.87 5.37 0.25
N PHE A 14 -8.49 5.45 1.52
CA PHE A 14 -9.31 4.96 2.63
C PHE A 14 -10.67 5.68 2.78
N ALA A 15 -10.80 6.88 2.20
CA ALA A 15 -12.04 7.66 2.15
C ALA A 15 -12.49 7.93 0.70
N SER A 16 -12.28 7.00 -0.22
CA SER A 16 -12.58 7.18 -1.65
C SER A 16 -14.07 7.20 -2.01
N VAL A 17 -14.96 6.97 -1.04
CA VAL A 17 -16.41 7.08 -1.22
C VAL A 17 -16.96 8.18 -0.31
N LEU A 18 -18.05 8.84 -0.74
CA LEU A 18 -18.63 10.00 -0.05
C LEU A 18 -19.00 9.69 1.42
N GLN A 19 -19.42 8.45 1.67
CA GLN A 19 -19.79 7.94 2.99
C GLN A 19 -18.57 7.54 3.85
N GLY A 20 -17.35 7.60 3.31
CA GLY A 20 -16.15 6.97 3.87
C GLY A 20 -16.19 5.44 3.80
N ASN A 21 -15.03 4.78 3.97
CA ASN A 21 -15.02 3.34 4.23
C ASN A 21 -15.02 3.11 5.75
N ALA A 22 -15.90 2.26 6.25
CA ALA A 22 -15.91 1.84 7.65
C ALA A 22 -14.71 0.90 7.91
N ILE A 23 -13.54 1.49 8.07
CA ILE A 23 -12.29 0.81 8.34
C ILE A 23 -11.63 1.43 9.57
N SER A 24 -11.23 0.60 10.52
CA SER A 24 -10.59 1.05 11.75
C SER A 24 -9.21 1.67 11.45
N TRP A 25 -8.72 2.51 12.35
CA TRP A 25 -7.38 3.07 12.23
C TRP A 25 -6.29 1.97 12.21
N ASP A 26 -6.49 0.89 12.98
CA ASP A 26 -5.61 -0.28 12.99
C ASP A 26 -5.57 -0.99 11.63
N ASP A 27 -6.72 -1.14 10.99
CA ASP A 27 -6.79 -1.78 9.68
C ASP A 27 -6.18 -0.92 8.58
N GLN A 28 -6.34 0.41 8.66
CA GLN A 28 -5.63 1.34 7.76
C GLN A 28 -4.12 1.20 7.91
N ARG A 29 -3.60 1.16 9.14
CA ARG A 29 -2.17 0.96 9.43
C ARG A 29 -1.68 -0.37 8.86
N ARG A 30 -2.39 -1.47 9.14
CA ARG A 30 -2.01 -2.81 8.69
C ARG A 30 -1.95 -2.92 7.16
N LYS A 31 -2.86 -2.23 6.46
CA LYS A 31 -2.83 -2.14 4.98
C LYS A 31 -1.58 -1.41 4.48
N LEU A 32 -1.17 -0.31 5.13
CA LEU A 32 0.05 0.40 4.78
C LEU A 32 1.31 -0.43 5.09
N GLU A 33 1.34 -1.13 6.22
CA GLU A 33 2.43 -2.05 6.59
C GLU A 33 2.61 -3.16 5.54
N LEU A 34 1.51 -3.78 5.11
CA LEU A 34 1.53 -4.80 4.05
C LEU A 34 2.08 -4.23 2.73
N LEU A 35 1.71 -3.00 2.40
CA LEU A 35 2.17 -2.33 1.18
C LEU A 35 3.70 -2.13 1.21
N VAL A 36 4.23 -1.61 2.33
CA VAL A 36 5.68 -1.41 2.50
C VAL A 36 6.43 -2.74 2.47
N ASP A 37 5.93 -3.77 3.17
CA ASP A 37 6.53 -5.11 3.17
C ASP A 37 6.54 -5.72 1.76
N THR A 38 5.44 -5.59 1.03
CA THR A 38 5.35 -6.05 -0.37
C THR A 38 6.32 -5.31 -1.28
N ALA A 39 6.43 -3.99 -1.14
CA ALA A 39 7.40 -3.21 -1.90
C ALA A 39 8.85 -3.64 -1.59
N ARG A 40 9.18 -3.90 -0.32
CA ARG A 40 10.50 -4.45 0.06
C ARG A 40 10.76 -5.82 -0.54
N LYS A 41 9.76 -6.70 -0.60
CA LYS A 41 9.89 -8.02 -1.24
C LYS A 41 10.09 -7.94 -2.75
N ALA A 42 9.44 -6.97 -3.40
CA ALA A 42 9.47 -6.83 -4.85
C ALA A 42 10.72 -6.09 -5.37
N TRP A 43 11.22 -5.08 -4.65
CA TRP A 43 12.35 -4.24 -5.07
C TRP A 43 13.60 -4.37 -4.18
N GLY A 44 13.52 -4.98 -3.01
CA GLY A 44 14.67 -5.16 -2.13
C GLY A 44 15.57 -6.31 -2.59
N THR A 45 16.74 -5.98 -3.12
CA THR A 45 17.93 -6.86 -3.11
C THR A 45 18.74 -6.58 -1.83
N ALA A 46 19.38 -7.62 -1.27
CA ALA A 46 20.07 -7.64 0.03
C ALA A 46 20.92 -6.37 0.34
N ALA A 47 21.00 -6.08 1.65
CA ALA A 47 21.79 -5.02 2.27
C ALA A 47 23.10 -4.66 1.56
#